data_AF-A0A9F2R6M4-F1
#
_entry.id   AF-A0A9F2R6M4-F1
#
_cell.length_a   1.000
_cell.length_b   1.000
_cell.length_c   1.000
_cell.angle_alpha   90.00
_cell.angle_beta   90.00
_cell.angle_gamma   90.00
#
_symmetry.space_group_name_H-M   'P 1'
#
loop_
_entity.id
_entity.type
_entity.pdbx_description
1 polymer ?
#
loop_
_entity_poly.entity_id
_entity_poly.type
_entity_poly.pdbx_seq_one_letter_code
_entity_poly.pdbx_strand_id
1 'polypeptide(L)'
;MTDGLAKSESGAQLIARLEGRSSLKTLEPCLFAEEGYPIYGDVVEFHGPEGTGKTEMLYHLIARCILPKSVGGLEVGVLFIDTDFHFDMLRLVTILEYRLLSQGTEATIKLYLERFFLINCHSSSQLLLTLYSLENMFYSHPSLSLLIIDSMSAFYWIDRASGGESLSLQEANLKRCVQFLKKLVKEHRLVLFATTQSLMQKSLSFVESSEKSDRDADPDYRPFLCKSWQQLITHRIFFSKQSHPDGTKAFSVTACHIQNNHIVKRPFSITEHGIQF
;
A
#
# COMPACT_ATOMS: atom_id res chain seq x y z
N MET A 1 34.67 0.63 14.60
CA MET A 1 34.67 -0.81 14.26
C MET A 1 33.27 -1.33 14.56
N THR A 2 32.36 -1.24 13.60
CA THR A 2 31.03 -1.85 13.70
C THR A 2 31.13 -3.20 13.01
N ASP A 3 31.32 -4.23 13.82
CA ASP A 3 31.34 -5.61 13.37
C ASP A 3 29.98 -5.90 12.74
N GLY A 4 29.97 -6.05 11.41
CA GLY A 4 28.80 -6.45 10.66
C GLY A 4 28.51 -7.88 11.04
N LEU A 5 27.61 -8.08 12.00
CA LEU A 5 27.08 -9.40 12.33
C LEU A 5 26.36 -9.91 11.06
N ALA A 6 27.12 -10.61 10.21
CA ALA A 6 26.59 -11.35 9.09
C ALA A 6 25.68 -12.43 9.68
N LYS A 7 24.39 -12.12 9.82
CA LYS A 7 23.39 -13.11 10.19
C LYS A 7 23.48 -14.23 9.15
N SER A 8 23.94 -15.40 9.56
CA SER A 8 23.91 -16.60 8.73
C SER A 8 22.45 -16.96 8.46
N GLU A 9 22.06 -16.92 7.20
CA GLU A 9 20.76 -17.42 6.73
C GLU A 9 20.69 -18.93 7.02
N SER A 10 19.59 -19.41 7.60
CA SER A 10 19.39 -20.85 7.78
C SER A 10 19.01 -21.51 6.45
N GLY A 11 19.26 -22.81 6.29
CA GLY A 11 18.90 -23.53 5.06
C GLY A 11 17.40 -23.44 4.72
N ALA A 12 16.53 -23.42 5.74
CA ALA A 12 15.10 -23.22 5.56
C ALA A 12 14.75 -21.80 5.07
N GLN A 13 15.44 -20.78 5.57
CA GLN A 13 15.28 -19.40 5.12
C GLN A 13 15.69 -19.24 3.65
N LEU A 14 16.80 -19.88 3.28
CA LEU A 14 17.27 -19.89 1.89
C LEU A 14 16.27 -20.59 0.96
N ILE A 15 15.75 -21.77 1.35
CA ILE A 15 14.76 -22.51 0.55
C ILE A 15 13.48 -21.68 0.40
N ALA A 16 12.94 -21.11 1.48
CA ALA A 16 11.76 -20.25 1.41
C ALA A 16 11.95 -19.05 0.46
N ARG A 17 13.17 -18.51 0.40
CA ARG A 17 13.53 -17.43 -0.53
C ARG A 17 13.64 -17.90 -1.99
N LEU A 18 14.08 -19.14 -2.21
CA LEU A 18 14.28 -19.74 -3.54
C LEU A 18 13.01 -20.34 -4.14
N GLU A 19 12.13 -20.95 -3.33
CA GLU A 19 10.85 -21.54 -3.76
C GLU A 19 9.96 -20.51 -4.48
N GLY A 20 10.20 -19.22 -4.24
CA GLY A 20 9.50 -18.13 -4.90
C GLY A 20 8.12 -17.91 -4.30
N ARG A 21 7.64 -16.67 -4.41
CA ARG A 21 6.30 -16.32 -3.92
C ARG A 21 5.26 -16.55 -4.99
N SER A 22 3.99 -16.51 -4.60
CA SER A 22 2.85 -16.58 -5.52
C SER A 22 2.70 -15.27 -6.30
N SER A 23 2.33 -15.34 -7.57
CA SER A 23 2.30 -14.16 -8.44
C SER A 23 1.03 -13.35 -8.25
N LEU A 24 1.15 -12.02 -8.28
CA LEU A 24 0.03 -11.08 -8.14
C LEU A 24 -0.51 -10.59 -9.50
N LYS A 25 -0.28 -11.34 -10.59
CA LYS A 25 -0.63 -10.88 -11.95
C LYS A 25 -2.09 -10.52 -12.14
N THR A 26 -2.97 -11.23 -11.44
CA THR A 26 -4.42 -11.08 -11.53
C THR A 26 -4.99 -10.38 -10.30
N LEU A 27 -4.16 -9.63 -9.57
CA LEU A 27 -4.54 -8.97 -8.33
C LEU A 27 -5.67 -7.97 -8.54
N GLU A 28 -5.63 -7.13 -9.56
CA GLU A 28 -6.79 -6.33 -9.97
C GLU A 28 -6.63 -5.87 -11.42
N PRO A 29 -7.12 -6.65 -12.40
CA PRO A 29 -6.96 -6.31 -13.82
C PRO A 29 -7.49 -4.92 -14.14
N CYS A 30 -8.59 -4.48 -13.54
CA CYS A 30 -9.15 -3.16 -13.81
C CYS A 30 -8.33 -2.01 -13.22
N LEU A 31 -7.41 -2.28 -12.29
CA LEU A 31 -6.48 -1.27 -11.78
C LEU A 31 -5.19 -1.23 -12.62
N PHE A 32 -4.82 -2.35 -13.25
CA PHE A 32 -3.49 -2.58 -13.84
C PHE A 32 -3.47 -2.94 -15.34
N ALA A 33 -4.62 -3.01 -16.03
CA ALA A 33 -4.74 -3.62 -17.37
C ALA A 33 -3.80 -3.06 -18.45
N GLU A 34 -3.41 -1.78 -18.36
CA GLU A 34 -2.61 -1.11 -19.38
C GLU A 34 -1.18 -0.79 -18.94
N GLU A 35 -0.92 -0.80 -17.63
CA GLU A 35 0.41 -0.52 -17.07
C GLU A 35 1.23 -1.79 -16.80
N GLY A 36 0.60 -2.95 -16.93
CA GLY A 36 1.13 -4.21 -16.43
C GLY A 36 0.70 -4.46 -15.00
N TYR A 37 0.76 -5.71 -14.58
CA TYR A 37 0.43 -6.11 -13.21
C TYR A 37 1.63 -5.90 -12.28
N PRO A 38 1.42 -5.64 -10.97
CA PRO A 38 2.51 -5.54 -10.02
C PRO A 38 3.36 -6.81 -10.00
N ILE A 39 4.67 -6.64 -10.15
CA ILE A 39 5.68 -7.69 -10.06
C ILE A 39 6.47 -7.56 -8.77
N TYR A 40 7.17 -8.63 -8.39
CA TYR A 40 8.01 -8.60 -7.20
C TYR A 40 9.03 -7.48 -7.28
N GLY A 41 9.19 -6.76 -6.17
CA GLY A 41 10.02 -5.57 -6.12
C GLY A 41 9.23 -4.27 -6.29
N ASP A 42 7.98 -4.32 -6.76
CA ASP A 42 7.17 -3.13 -6.97
C ASP A 42 6.71 -2.49 -5.68
N VAL A 43 6.62 -1.17 -5.74
CA VAL A 43 6.09 -0.31 -4.69
C VAL A 43 5.02 0.57 -5.31
N VAL A 44 3.77 0.31 -4.94
CA VAL A 44 2.57 0.98 -5.43
C VAL A 44 2.12 1.99 -4.38
N GLU A 45 2.10 3.27 -4.75
CA GLU A 45 1.59 4.36 -3.92
C GLU A 45 0.13 4.67 -4.28
N PHE A 46 -0.77 4.56 -3.31
CA PHE A 46 -2.13 5.08 -3.39
C PHE A 46 -2.17 6.47 -2.78
N HIS A 47 -2.25 7.49 -3.64
CA HIS A 47 -2.26 8.87 -3.21
C HIS A 47 -3.66 9.47 -3.33
N GLY A 48 -4.05 10.33 -2.40
CA GLY A 48 -5.20 11.22 -2.59
C GLY A 48 -5.79 11.76 -1.28
N PRO A 49 -6.76 12.69 -1.36
CA PRO A 49 -7.46 13.23 -0.19
C PRO A 49 -8.14 12.16 0.68
N GLU A 50 -8.48 12.52 1.92
CA GLU A 50 -9.26 11.64 2.79
C GLU A 50 -10.64 11.32 2.18
N GLY A 51 -11.16 10.13 2.46
CA GLY A 51 -12.50 9.74 2.01
C GLY A 51 -12.66 9.51 0.51
N THR A 52 -11.55 9.34 -0.23
CA THR A 52 -11.55 9.00 -1.67
C THR A 52 -11.54 7.50 -1.97
N GLY A 53 -11.63 6.64 -0.94
CA GLY A 53 -11.75 5.19 -1.11
C GLY A 53 -10.45 4.40 -1.13
N LYS A 54 -9.32 4.98 -0.70
CA LYS A 54 -8.01 4.28 -0.64
C LYS A 54 -8.08 3.01 0.22
N THR A 55 -8.54 3.11 1.47
CA THR A 55 -8.64 1.97 2.39
C THR A 55 -9.67 0.93 1.90
N GLU A 56 -10.78 1.37 1.27
CA GLU A 56 -11.74 0.45 0.63
C GLU A 56 -11.12 -0.34 -0.53
N MET A 57 -10.26 0.30 -1.34
CA MET A 57 -9.46 -0.42 -2.33
C MET A 57 -8.50 -1.41 -1.68
N LEU A 58 -7.87 -1.06 -0.56
CA LEU A 58 -7.01 -2.01 0.17
C LEU A 58 -7.81 -3.23 0.67
N TYR A 59 -9.00 -3.05 1.26
CA TYR A 59 -9.86 -4.19 1.64
C TYR A 59 -10.22 -5.06 0.45
N HIS A 60 -10.56 -4.44 -0.68
CA HIS A 60 -10.84 -5.14 -1.92
C HIS A 60 -9.66 -6.00 -2.39
N LEU A 61 -8.44 -5.45 -2.37
CA LEU A 61 -7.21 -6.16 -2.71
C LEU A 61 -6.90 -7.29 -1.72
N ILE A 62 -7.04 -7.04 -0.42
CA ILE A 62 -6.86 -8.06 0.62
C ILE A 62 -7.80 -9.24 0.37
N ALA A 63 -9.09 -8.97 0.14
CA ALA A 63 -10.07 -10.00 -0.13
C ALA A 63 -9.71 -10.81 -1.39
N ARG A 64 -9.26 -10.17 -2.47
CA ARG A 64 -8.78 -10.87 -3.69
C ARG A 64 -7.57 -11.76 -3.40
N CYS A 65 -6.66 -11.31 -2.54
CA CYS A 65 -5.48 -12.07 -2.16
C CYS A 65 -5.81 -13.33 -1.36
N ILE A 66 -6.57 -13.20 -0.28
CA ILE A 66 -6.72 -14.28 0.70
C ILE A 66 -7.78 -15.33 0.31
N LEU A 67 -8.72 -14.97 -0.56
CA LEU A 67 -9.75 -15.88 -1.07
C LEU A 67 -9.16 -17.00 -1.94
N PRO A 68 -9.83 -18.16 -2.02
CA PRO A 68 -9.38 -19.28 -2.82
C PRO A 68 -9.49 -19.03 -4.33
N LYS A 69 -8.65 -19.70 -5.11
CA LYS A 69 -8.67 -19.62 -6.58
C LYS A 69 -10.00 -20.08 -7.17
N SER A 70 -10.70 -21.01 -6.52
CA SER A 70 -12.01 -21.51 -6.95
C SER A 70 -13.11 -20.44 -6.97
N VAL A 71 -12.96 -19.36 -6.19
CA VAL A 71 -13.87 -18.21 -6.18
C VAL A 71 -13.22 -16.94 -6.76
N GLY A 72 -12.14 -17.11 -7.53
CA GLY A 72 -11.44 -16.01 -8.21
C GLY A 72 -10.42 -15.25 -7.35
N GLY A 73 -10.05 -15.77 -6.17
CA GLY A 73 -8.96 -15.24 -5.36
C GLY A 73 -7.57 -15.77 -5.75
N LEU A 74 -6.54 -15.43 -4.97
CA LEU A 74 -5.14 -15.78 -5.27
C LEU A 74 -4.51 -16.79 -4.31
N GLU A 75 -5.11 -17.04 -3.15
CA GLU A 75 -4.55 -17.85 -2.06
C GLU A 75 -3.18 -17.38 -1.58
N VAL A 76 -3.00 -16.06 -1.47
CA VAL A 76 -1.75 -15.44 -1.03
C VAL A 76 -1.92 -14.74 0.32
N GLY A 77 -0.85 -14.77 1.11
CA GLY A 77 -0.80 -14.09 2.38
C GLY A 77 -0.61 -12.59 2.23
N VAL A 78 -1.24 -11.83 3.12
CA VAL A 78 -1.15 -10.37 3.18
C VAL A 78 -0.76 -9.94 4.59
N LEU A 79 0.26 -9.08 4.68
CA LEU A 79 0.59 -8.35 5.90
C LEU A 79 0.16 -6.90 5.74
N PHE A 80 -0.70 -6.42 6.64
CA PHE A 80 -1.14 -5.04 6.73
C PHE A 80 -0.55 -4.38 7.96
N ILE A 81 0.09 -3.23 7.76
CA ILE A 81 0.54 -2.35 8.84
C ILE A 81 -0.37 -1.14 8.87
N ASP A 82 -1.19 -1.05 9.92
CA ASP A 82 -2.03 0.11 10.17
C ASP A 82 -1.28 1.12 11.04
N THR A 83 -1.14 2.34 10.55
CA THR A 83 -0.54 3.45 11.29
C THR A 83 -1.56 4.52 11.63
N ASP A 84 -2.71 4.53 10.94
CA ASP A 84 -3.78 5.52 11.12
C ASP A 84 -4.95 4.98 11.97
N PHE A 85 -4.94 3.69 12.33
CA PHE A 85 -5.95 3.01 13.15
C PHE A 85 -7.36 3.04 12.54
N HIS A 86 -7.42 3.05 11.21
CA HIS A 86 -8.66 3.06 10.45
C HIS A 86 -9.05 1.68 9.90
N PHE A 87 -8.23 0.65 10.12
CA PHE A 87 -8.55 -0.70 9.68
C PHE A 87 -9.75 -1.26 10.46
N ASP A 88 -10.80 -1.63 9.73
CA ASP A 88 -12.01 -2.24 10.23
C ASP A 88 -12.09 -3.70 9.78
N MET A 89 -11.89 -4.60 10.75
CA MET A 89 -11.97 -6.05 10.53
C MET A 89 -13.37 -6.49 10.08
N LEU A 90 -14.43 -5.85 10.60
CA LEU A 90 -15.80 -6.19 10.23
C LEU A 90 -16.04 -5.84 8.77
N ARG A 91 -15.53 -4.70 8.30
CA ARG A 91 -15.62 -4.31 6.89
C ARG A 91 -14.96 -5.35 5.96
N LEU A 92 -13.78 -5.84 6.32
CA LEU A 92 -13.13 -6.92 5.56
C LEU A 92 -13.97 -8.21 5.56
N VAL A 93 -14.50 -8.61 6.71
CA VAL A 93 -15.37 -9.81 6.83
C VAL A 93 -16.61 -9.67 5.95
N THR A 94 -17.28 -8.52 5.97
CA THR A 94 -18.44 -8.25 5.11
C THR A 94 -18.10 -8.46 3.63
N ILE A 95 -16.97 -7.92 3.17
CA ILE A 95 -16.52 -8.09 1.77
C ILE A 95 -16.30 -9.57 1.44
N LEU A 96 -15.71 -10.35 2.35
CA LEU A 96 -15.51 -11.79 2.17
C LEU A 96 -16.85 -12.54 2.08
N GLU A 97 -17.79 -12.26 2.98
CA GLU A 97 -19.12 -12.89 3.00
C GLU A 97 -19.90 -12.67 1.70
N TYR A 98 -19.94 -11.42 1.22
CA TYR A 98 -20.64 -11.07 -0.01
C TYR A 98 -20.00 -11.73 -1.24
N ARG A 99 -18.67 -11.83 -1.31
CA ARG A 99 -17.99 -12.53 -2.41
C ARG A 99 -18.19 -14.04 -2.41
N LEU A 100 -18.45 -14.61 -1.24
CA LEU A 100 -18.80 -16.03 -1.09
C LEU A 100 -20.30 -16.28 -1.28
N LEU A 101 -21.06 -15.26 -1.74
CA LEU A 101 -22.52 -15.32 -1.96
C LEU A 101 -23.29 -15.82 -0.72
N SER A 102 -22.81 -15.46 0.48
CA SER A 102 -23.37 -15.92 1.76
C SER A 102 -23.39 -17.46 1.95
N GLN A 103 -22.65 -18.20 1.13
CA GLN A 103 -22.41 -19.64 1.31
C GLN A 103 -21.18 -19.91 2.19
N GLY A 104 -20.36 -18.88 2.43
CA GLY A 104 -19.23 -18.95 3.34
C GLY A 104 -19.71 -19.15 4.78
N THR A 105 -19.39 -20.30 5.38
CA THR A 105 -19.59 -20.49 6.82
C THR A 105 -18.56 -19.67 7.60
N GLU A 106 -18.82 -19.38 8.87
CA GLU A 106 -17.86 -18.72 9.77
C GLU A 106 -16.49 -19.44 9.77
N ALA A 107 -16.52 -20.78 9.78
CA ALA A 107 -15.31 -21.60 9.71
C ALA A 107 -14.54 -21.39 8.39
N THR A 108 -15.24 -21.22 7.28
CA THR A 108 -14.67 -20.94 5.97
C THR A 108 -13.99 -19.56 5.93
N ILE A 109 -14.65 -18.54 6.48
CA ILE A 109 -14.08 -17.18 6.54
C ILE A 109 -12.84 -17.17 7.42
N LYS A 110 -12.90 -17.81 8.59
CA LYS A 110 -11.76 -17.94 9.51
C LYS A 110 -10.55 -18.59 8.83
N LEU A 111 -10.77 -19.66 8.06
CA LEU A 111 -9.72 -20.32 7.28
C LEU A 111 -9.04 -19.36 6.29
N TYR A 112 -9.79 -18.47 5.63
CA TYR A 112 -9.21 -17.50 4.70
C TYR A 112 -8.46 -16.38 5.41
N LEU A 113 -8.95 -15.97 6.59
CA LEU A 113 -8.30 -14.98 7.43
C LEU A 113 -6.98 -15.45 8.04
N GLU A 114 -6.69 -16.75 8.09
CA GLU A 114 -5.36 -17.27 8.48
C GLU A 114 -4.23 -16.77 7.57
N ARG A 115 -4.57 -16.30 6.35
CA ARG A 115 -3.62 -15.68 5.41
C ARG A 115 -3.44 -14.17 5.62
N PHE A 116 -4.21 -13.55 6.51
CA PHE A 116 -4.18 -12.13 6.78
C PHE A 116 -3.52 -11.82 8.13
N PHE A 117 -2.56 -10.90 8.12
CA PHE A 117 -1.88 -10.45 9.33
C PHE A 117 -2.03 -8.94 9.45
N LEU A 118 -2.42 -8.46 10.63
CA LEU A 118 -2.59 -7.05 10.94
C LEU A 118 -1.60 -6.66 12.06
N ILE A 119 -0.85 -5.59 11.84
CA ILE A 119 0.05 -4.99 12.83
C ILE A 119 -0.28 -3.51 12.95
N ASN A 120 -0.47 -3.03 14.17
CA ASN A 120 -0.72 -1.62 14.43
C ASN A 120 0.56 -0.93 14.91
N CYS A 121 0.88 0.25 14.37
CA CYS A 121 2.02 1.06 14.78
C CYS A 121 1.56 2.45 15.21
N HIS A 122 1.97 2.90 16.40
CA HIS A 122 1.56 4.19 16.99
C HIS A 122 2.58 5.31 16.78
N SER A 123 3.77 5.01 16.23
CA SER A 123 4.81 6.00 15.97
C SER A 123 5.74 5.57 14.83
N SER A 124 6.46 6.53 14.26
CA SER A 124 7.49 6.27 13.24
C SER A 124 8.62 5.37 13.75
N SER A 125 8.99 5.50 15.03
CA SER A 125 9.96 4.63 15.70
C SER A 125 9.44 3.20 15.84
N GLN A 126 8.17 3.01 16.22
CA GLN A 126 7.57 1.68 16.30
C GLN A 126 7.48 1.04 14.92
N LEU A 127 7.05 1.79 13.90
CA LEU A 127 7.03 1.32 12.52
C LEU A 127 8.43 0.83 12.09
N LEU A 128 9.47 1.63 12.34
CA LEU A 128 10.85 1.25 12.01
C LEU A 128 11.25 -0.08 12.69
N LEU A 129 11.00 -0.21 14.00
CA LEU A 129 11.31 -1.44 14.76
C LEU A 129 10.51 -2.64 14.26
N THR A 130 9.23 -2.45 13.91
CA THR A 130 8.40 -3.48 13.28
C THR A 130 9.04 -3.94 11.98
N LEU A 131 9.45 -3.03 11.09
CA LEU A 131 10.09 -3.41 9.82
C LEU A 131 11.36 -4.26 10.03
N TYR A 132 12.15 -3.98 11.06
CA TYR A 132 13.31 -4.81 11.42
C TYR A 132 12.93 -6.23 11.85
N SER A 133 11.78 -6.42 12.50
CA SER A 133 11.33 -7.73 12.98
C SER A 133 10.65 -8.57 11.89
N LEU A 134 10.19 -7.94 10.80
CA LEU A 134 9.47 -8.62 9.72
C LEU A 134 10.32 -9.62 8.92
N GLU A 135 11.65 -9.49 8.90
CA GLU A 135 12.54 -10.43 8.18
C GLU A 135 12.19 -11.88 8.58
N ASN A 136 12.10 -12.16 9.87
CA ASN A 136 11.76 -13.48 10.40
C ASN A 136 10.33 -13.92 10.02
N MET A 137 9.37 -12.99 10.06
CA MET A 137 7.98 -13.28 9.73
C MET A 137 7.84 -13.72 8.27
N PHE A 138 8.55 -13.07 7.35
CA PHE A 138 8.52 -13.40 5.93
C PHE A 138 9.21 -14.71 5.59
N TYR A 139 10.16 -15.16 6.42
CA TYR A 139 10.74 -16.50 6.31
C TYR A 139 9.79 -17.59 6.80
N SER A 140 9.12 -17.36 7.93
CA SER A 140 8.17 -18.32 8.49
C SER A 140 6.87 -18.45 7.70
N HIS A 141 6.53 -17.45 6.89
CA HIS A 141 5.31 -17.43 6.09
C HIS A 141 5.64 -17.20 4.59
N PRO A 142 6.01 -18.26 3.84
CA PRO A 142 6.32 -18.15 2.42
C PRO A 142 5.11 -17.72 1.56
N SER A 143 3.88 -17.90 2.06
CA SER A 143 2.66 -17.44 1.40
C SER A 143 2.51 -15.91 1.35
N LEU A 144 3.15 -15.16 2.25
CA LEU A 144 3.06 -13.68 2.33
C LEU A 144 3.65 -13.02 1.08
N SER A 145 2.83 -12.62 0.13
CA SER A 145 3.31 -12.02 -1.12
C SER A 145 3.07 -10.51 -1.19
N LEU A 146 2.18 -10.00 -0.33
CA LEU A 146 1.74 -8.61 -0.32
C LEU A 146 1.99 -7.98 1.06
N LEU A 147 2.69 -6.85 1.08
CA LEU A 147 2.84 -5.97 2.24
C LEU A 147 2.03 -4.70 1.97
N ILE A 148 1.21 -4.28 2.92
CA ILE A 148 0.42 -3.05 2.86
C ILE A 148 0.77 -2.16 4.05
N ILE A 149 0.93 -0.85 3.81
CA ILE A 149 1.11 0.16 4.86
C ILE A 149 0.09 1.28 4.66
N ASP A 150 -0.86 1.40 5.58
CA ASP A 150 -1.88 2.46 5.58
C ASP A 150 -1.71 3.31 6.85
N SER A 151 -0.99 4.44 6.82
CA SER A 151 -0.35 5.15 5.71
C SER A 151 1.12 5.48 5.97
N MET A 152 1.91 5.64 4.90
CA MET A 152 3.30 6.12 5.02
C MET A 152 3.39 7.59 5.47
N SER A 153 2.28 8.32 5.47
CA SER A 153 2.18 9.73 5.86
C SER A 153 1.74 9.96 7.31
N ALA A 154 1.31 8.93 8.04
CA ALA A 154 0.69 9.06 9.36
C ALA A 154 1.51 9.90 10.37
N PHE A 155 2.83 9.70 10.39
CA PHE A 155 3.72 10.35 11.36
C PHE A 155 4.40 11.62 10.82
N TYR A 156 4.02 12.09 9.63
CA TYR A 156 4.74 13.17 8.94
C TYR A 156 4.90 14.42 9.81
N TRP A 157 3.81 14.94 10.38
CA TRP A 157 3.85 16.17 11.17
C TRP A 157 4.58 16.00 12.51
N ILE A 158 4.45 14.83 13.13
CA ILE A 158 5.11 14.52 14.41
C ILE A 158 6.63 14.45 14.22
N ASP A 159 7.08 13.79 13.17
CA ASP A 159 8.51 13.67 12.86
C ASP A 159 9.10 15.05 12.46
N ARG A 160 8.34 15.85 11.69
CA ARG A 160 8.71 17.23 11.33
C ARG A 160 8.87 18.12 12.56
N ALA A 161 7.94 18.08 13.50
CA ALA A 161 8.04 18.83 14.74
C ALA A 161 9.25 18.36 15.58
N SER A 162 9.46 17.05 15.67
CA SER A 162 10.52 16.44 16.48
C SER A 162 11.94 16.71 15.95
N GLY A 163 12.09 16.94 14.64
CA GLY A 163 13.38 17.20 14.00
C GLY A 163 13.92 18.63 14.16
N GLY A 164 13.16 19.56 14.75
CA GLY A 164 13.55 20.95 14.92
C GLY A 164 13.80 21.64 13.57
N GLU A 165 14.87 22.43 13.46
CA GLU A 165 15.23 23.15 12.22
C GLU A 165 15.92 22.25 11.16
N SER A 166 16.35 21.06 11.55
CA SER A 166 17.14 20.19 10.68
C SER A 166 16.26 19.27 9.85
N LEU A 167 16.16 19.54 8.55
CA LEU A 167 15.44 18.68 7.60
C LEU A 167 15.92 17.21 7.64
N SER A 168 17.20 16.97 7.93
CA SER A 168 17.73 15.61 8.01
C SER A 168 17.19 14.84 9.21
N LEU A 169 17.00 15.51 10.36
CA LEU A 169 16.39 14.94 11.56
C LEU A 169 14.88 14.78 11.38
N GLN A 170 14.22 15.78 10.78
CA GLN A 170 12.79 15.73 10.47
C GLN A 170 12.40 14.53 9.61
N GLU A 171 13.29 14.11 8.69
CA GLU A 171 13.03 12.99 7.77
C GLU A 171 13.76 11.70 8.19
N ALA A 172 14.44 11.66 9.33
CA ALA A 172 15.37 10.58 9.67
C ALA A 172 14.68 9.22 9.77
N ASN A 173 13.55 9.15 10.47
CA ASN A 173 12.81 7.89 10.67
C ASN A 173 12.22 7.40 9.35
N LEU A 174 11.54 8.26 8.60
CA LEU A 174 11.01 7.91 7.29
C LEU A 174 12.11 7.41 6.35
N LYS A 175 13.27 8.08 6.28
CA LYS A 175 14.40 7.64 5.45
C LYS A 175 14.87 6.24 5.81
N ARG A 176 14.97 5.92 7.11
CA ARG A 176 15.32 4.57 7.57
C ARG A 176 14.23 3.56 7.20
N CYS A 177 12.95 3.86 7.44
CA CYS A 177 11.83 2.99 7.05
C CYS A 177 11.89 2.66 5.55
N VAL A 178 12.08 3.67 4.69
CA VAL A 178 12.21 3.48 3.24
C VAL A 178 13.40 2.62 2.86
N GLN A 179 14.55 2.79 3.50
CA GLN A 179 15.72 1.94 3.28
C GLN A 179 15.43 0.47 3.62
N PHE A 180 14.78 0.21 4.74
CA PHE A 180 14.39 -1.16 5.14
C PHE A 180 13.30 -1.74 4.24
N LEU A 181 12.28 -0.96 3.87
CA LEU A 181 11.24 -1.39 2.94
C LEU A 181 11.84 -1.80 1.60
N LYS A 182 12.76 -0.98 1.06
CA LYS A 182 13.47 -1.31 -0.19
C LYS A 182 14.22 -2.64 -0.10
N LYS A 183 14.87 -2.91 1.04
CA LYS A 183 15.55 -4.18 1.31
C LYS A 183 14.55 -5.33 1.37
N LEU A 184 13.52 -5.22 2.22
CA LEU A 184 12.51 -6.25 2.43
C LEU A 184 11.80 -6.64 1.13
N VAL A 185 11.33 -5.65 0.38
CA VAL A 185 10.59 -5.83 -0.87
C VAL A 185 11.43 -6.59 -1.91
N LYS A 186 12.72 -6.25 -2.03
CA LYS A 186 13.63 -6.91 -2.98
C LYS A 186 14.06 -8.30 -2.54
N GLU A 187 14.52 -8.44 -1.30
CA GLU A 187 15.09 -9.69 -0.80
C GLU A 187 14.02 -10.77 -0.62
N HIS A 188 12.84 -10.40 -0.14
CA HIS A 188 11.73 -11.33 0.05
C HIS A 188 10.78 -11.40 -1.14
N ARG A 189 11.07 -10.75 -2.28
CA ARG A 189 10.23 -10.76 -3.49
C ARG A 189 8.77 -10.42 -3.17
N LEU A 190 8.55 -9.33 -2.45
CA LEU A 190 7.20 -8.86 -2.09
C LEU A 190 6.72 -7.82 -3.09
N VAL A 191 5.42 -7.53 -3.06
CA VAL A 191 4.86 -6.29 -3.59
C VAL A 191 4.43 -5.43 -2.40
N LEU A 192 4.79 -4.15 -2.41
CA LEU A 192 4.41 -3.19 -1.38
C LEU A 192 3.31 -2.27 -1.91
N PHE A 193 2.21 -2.16 -1.18
CA PHE A 193 1.24 -1.10 -1.35
C PHE A 193 1.34 -0.16 -0.16
N ALA A 194 1.33 1.14 -0.42
CA ALA A 194 1.32 2.14 0.63
C ALA A 194 0.36 3.26 0.28
N THR A 195 -0.36 3.77 1.26
CA THR A 195 -1.18 4.96 1.08
C THR A 195 -0.41 6.21 1.51
N THR A 196 -0.71 7.32 0.85
CA THR A 196 -0.31 8.66 1.30
C THR A 196 -1.47 9.63 1.18
N GLN A 197 -1.59 10.51 2.17
CA GLN A 197 -2.63 11.53 2.20
C GLN A 197 -2.20 12.80 1.46
N SER A 198 -3.17 13.55 0.93
CA SER A 198 -2.93 14.88 0.39
C SER A 198 -2.85 15.91 1.51
N LEU A 199 -1.65 16.11 2.08
CA LEU A 199 -1.44 17.04 3.21
C LEU A 199 -1.25 18.50 2.80
N MET A 200 -0.83 18.76 1.56
CA MET A 200 -0.57 20.11 1.07
C MET A 200 -1.63 20.50 0.05
N GLN A 201 -2.49 21.45 0.40
CA GLN A 201 -3.45 22.04 -0.54
C GLN A 201 -2.92 23.40 -1.00
N LYS A 202 -3.19 23.79 -2.26
CA LYS A 202 -3.00 25.19 -2.68
C LYS A 202 -3.88 26.08 -1.83
N SER A 203 -3.30 27.09 -1.18
CA SER A 203 -4.06 28.31 -0.88
C SER A 203 -4.51 28.91 -2.21
N LEU A 204 -5.78 29.31 -2.33
CA LEU A 204 -6.30 30.05 -3.48
C LEU A 204 -5.66 31.44 -3.66
N SER A 205 -4.70 31.80 -2.81
CA SER A 205 -3.86 32.98 -2.92
C SER A 205 -2.40 32.54 -2.85
N PHE A 206 -1.72 32.54 -3.99
CA PHE A 206 -0.33 32.98 -4.21
C PHE A 206 0.01 32.57 -5.65
N VAL A 207 -0.14 33.53 -6.56
CA VAL A 207 0.45 33.47 -7.89
C VAL A 207 1.95 33.62 -7.68
N GLU A 208 2.66 32.51 -7.54
CA GLU A 208 4.08 32.48 -7.80
C GLU A 208 4.34 31.57 -9.00
N SER A 209 4.91 32.21 -10.01
CA SER A 209 5.54 31.63 -11.19
C SER A 209 6.54 30.56 -10.78
N SER A 210 6.07 29.31 -10.70
CA SER A 210 6.93 28.14 -10.67
C SER A 210 6.70 27.39 -11.97
N GLU A 211 7.81 27.14 -12.66
CA GLU A 211 7.90 26.48 -13.95
C GLU A 211 6.93 25.31 -14.05
N LYS A 212 6.04 25.36 -15.04
CA LYS A 212 5.15 24.24 -15.39
C LYS A 212 6.03 23.06 -15.78
N SER A 213 6.24 22.11 -14.88
CA SER A 213 6.55 20.75 -15.28
C SER A 213 5.24 20.06 -15.62
N ASP A 214 4.91 19.94 -16.91
CA ASP A 214 3.81 19.14 -17.47
C ASP A 214 4.01 17.62 -17.21
N ARG A 215 4.20 17.21 -15.94
CA ARG A 215 4.65 15.85 -15.59
C ARG A 215 3.81 15.11 -14.55
N ASP A 216 2.70 15.67 -14.06
CA ASP A 216 1.84 14.98 -13.08
C ASP A 216 0.39 14.87 -13.57
N ALA A 217 -0.17 13.66 -13.44
CA ALA A 217 -1.52 13.33 -13.87
C ALA A 217 -2.64 13.86 -12.95
N ASP A 218 -2.25 14.32 -11.77
CA ASP A 218 -3.08 15.15 -10.90
C ASP A 218 -2.38 16.51 -10.79
N PRO A 219 -2.94 17.60 -11.34
CA PRO A 219 -2.30 18.92 -11.35
C PRO A 219 -2.07 19.51 -9.94
N ASP A 220 -2.67 18.91 -8.91
CA ASP A 220 -2.54 19.34 -7.52
C ASP A 220 -1.61 18.44 -6.68
N TYR A 221 -1.05 17.36 -7.26
CA TYR A 221 -0.09 16.52 -6.53
C TYR A 221 1.20 17.28 -6.23
N ARG A 222 1.63 17.23 -4.96
CA ARG A 222 2.96 17.68 -4.54
C ARG A 222 3.63 16.63 -3.68
N PRO A 223 4.79 16.08 -4.11
CA PRO A 223 5.52 15.13 -3.28
C PRO A 223 6.06 15.84 -2.02
N PHE A 224 5.57 15.44 -0.85
CA PHE A 224 5.96 16.01 0.45
C PHE A 224 6.80 15.05 1.31
N LEU A 225 6.71 13.75 1.04
CA LEU A 225 7.55 12.74 1.67
C LEU A 225 8.97 12.79 1.09
N CYS A 226 9.94 12.27 1.85
CA CYS A 226 11.36 12.41 1.54
C CYS A 226 11.74 11.84 0.16
N LYS A 227 12.81 12.35 -0.44
CA LYS A 227 13.28 11.93 -1.78
C LYS A 227 13.49 10.42 -1.91
N SER A 228 13.92 9.76 -0.83
CA SER A 228 14.10 8.30 -0.82
C SER A 228 12.78 7.56 -1.09
N TRP A 229 11.65 8.04 -0.55
CA TRP A 229 10.33 7.47 -0.83
C TRP A 229 9.96 7.65 -2.28
N GLN A 230 10.12 8.87 -2.80
CA GLN A 230 9.81 9.21 -4.19
C GLN A 230 10.57 8.33 -5.20
N GLN A 231 11.82 7.98 -4.91
CA GLN A 231 12.66 7.11 -5.74
C GLN A 231 12.35 5.62 -5.57
N LEU A 232 11.65 5.23 -4.52
CA LEU A 232 11.29 3.84 -4.24
C LEU A 232 10.02 3.43 -5.00
N ILE A 233 9.09 4.35 -5.19
CA ILE A 233 7.80 4.10 -5.86
C ILE A 233 8.03 3.67 -7.30
N THR A 234 7.34 2.60 -7.73
CA THR A 234 7.30 2.16 -9.12
C THR A 234 6.00 2.54 -9.81
N HIS A 235 4.89 2.55 -9.09
CA HIS A 235 3.57 2.91 -9.59
C HIS A 235 2.89 3.91 -8.66
N ARG A 236 2.26 4.94 -9.22
CA ARG A 236 1.44 5.88 -8.45
C ARG A 236 0.01 5.86 -8.97
N ILE A 237 -0.94 5.70 -8.04
CA ILE A 237 -2.37 5.67 -8.34
C ILE A 237 -3.04 6.77 -7.54
N PHE A 238 -3.65 7.71 -8.24
CA PHE A 238 -4.33 8.86 -7.67
C PHE A 238 -5.82 8.60 -7.47
N PHE A 239 -6.29 8.73 -6.24
CA PHE A 239 -7.69 8.55 -5.86
C PHE A 239 -8.37 9.91 -5.75
N SER A 240 -9.47 10.06 -6.46
CA SER A 240 -10.29 11.27 -6.44
C SER A 240 -11.75 10.94 -6.22
N LYS A 241 -12.49 11.92 -5.69
CA LYS A 241 -13.92 11.83 -5.44
C LYS A 241 -14.57 13.12 -5.91
N GLN A 242 -15.65 12.99 -6.67
CA GLN A 242 -16.51 14.09 -7.07
C GLN A 242 -17.87 13.92 -6.40
N SER A 243 -18.38 14.99 -5.80
CA SER A 243 -19.73 15.04 -5.26
C SER A 243 -20.61 15.73 -6.30
N HIS A 244 -21.63 15.04 -6.79
CA HIS A 244 -22.60 15.62 -7.69
C HIS A 244 -23.68 16.38 -6.89
N PRO A 245 -24.37 17.36 -7.51
CA PRO A 245 -25.43 18.14 -6.85
C PRO A 245 -26.60 17.29 -6.33
N ASP A 246 -26.77 16.08 -6.87
CA ASP A 246 -27.78 15.09 -6.46
C ASP A 246 -27.38 14.28 -5.21
N GLY A 247 -26.20 14.55 -4.64
CA GLY A 247 -25.66 13.85 -3.48
C GLY A 247 -24.92 12.55 -3.82
N THR A 248 -24.89 12.14 -5.08
CA THR A 248 -24.12 10.97 -5.52
C THR A 248 -22.62 11.25 -5.47
N LYS A 249 -21.86 10.24 -5.07
CA LYS A 249 -20.40 10.30 -4.97
C LYS A 249 -19.82 9.46 -6.10
N ALA A 250 -19.12 10.10 -7.03
CA ALA A 250 -18.36 9.42 -8.07
C ALA A 250 -16.90 9.30 -7.65
N PHE A 251 -16.41 8.07 -7.52
CA PHE A 251 -15.00 7.81 -7.24
C PHE A 251 -14.26 7.48 -8.53
N SER A 252 -13.00 7.86 -8.62
CA SER A 252 -12.15 7.44 -9.73
C SER A 252 -10.69 7.32 -9.31
N VAL A 253 -10.02 6.36 -9.93
CA VAL A 253 -8.56 6.21 -9.86
C VAL A 253 -7.94 6.71 -11.15
N THR A 254 -6.76 7.31 -11.04
CA THR A 254 -5.91 7.64 -12.18
C THR A 254 -4.57 6.94 -11.97
N ALA A 255 -4.29 5.91 -12.77
CA ALA A 255 -3.03 5.19 -12.71
C ALA A 255 -1.97 5.91 -13.55
N CYS A 256 -0.75 5.99 -13.01
CA CYS A 256 0.39 6.61 -13.66
C CYS A 256 1.65 5.77 -13.47
N HIS A 257 2.06 5.11 -14.54
CA HIS A 257 3.36 4.46 -14.60
C HIS A 257 4.46 5.51 -14.77
N ILE A 258 5.36 5.59 -13.79
CA ILE A 258 6.40 6.63 -13.69
C ILE A 258 7.32 6.66 -14.94
N GLN A 259 7.44 5.54 -15.67
CA GLN A 259 8.32 5.45 -16.84
C GLN A 259 7.61 5.71 -18.18
N ASN A 260 6.30 5.46 -18.29
CA ASN A 260 5.61 5.42 -19.58
C ASN A 260 4.65 6.60 -19.81
N ASN A 261 4.44 7.47 -18.81
CA ASN A 261 3.56 8.65 -18.88
C ASN A 261 2.14 8.37 -19.41
N HIS A 262 1.70 7.11 -19.38
CA HIS A 262 0.35 6.74 -19.76
C HIS A 262 -0.57 7.03 -18.58
N ILE A 263 -1.67 7.73 -18.83
CA ILE A 263 -2.61 8.15 -17.79
C ILE A 263 -3.94 7.50 -18.11
N VAL A 264 -4.37 6.58 -17.24
CA VAL A 264 -5.68 5.92 -17.38
C VAL A 264 -6.53 6.28 -16.19
N LYS A 265 -7.65 6.97 -16.46
CA LYS A 265 -8.66 7.29 -15.45
C LYS A 265 -9.78 6.26 -15.51
N ARG A 266 -10.12 5.65 -14.37
CA ARG A 266 -11.20 4.67 -14.26
C ARG A 266 -12.14 5.02 -13.12
N PRO A 267 -13.45 5.11 -13.38
CA PRO A 267 -14.42 5.25 -12.30
C PRO A 267 -14.44 3.96 -11.47
N PHE A 268 -14.89 4.07 -10.23
CA PHE A 268 -15.25 2.92 -9.43
C PHE A 268 -16.34 3.28 -8.42
N SER A 269 -16.98 2.26 -7.88
CA SER A 269 -17.94 2.37 -6.79
C SER A 269 -17.51 1.49 -5.61
N ILE A 270 -17.90 1.91 -4.41
CA ILE A 270 -17.68 1.16 -3.17
C ILE A 270 -19.01 0.47 -2.83
N THR A 271 -18.97 -0.84 -2.70
CA THR A 271 -20.14 -1.70 -2.47
C THR A 271 -19.85 -2.71 -1.36
N GLU A 272 -20.84 -3.52 -0.96
CA GLU A 272 -20.62 -4.62 -0.01
C GLU A 272 -19.69 -5.73 -0.56
N HIS A 273 -19.50 -5.82 -1.87
CA HIS A 273 -18.55 -6.74 -2.49
C HIS A 273 -17.12 -6.17 -2.55
N GLY A 274 -16.89 -4.98 -2.00
CA GLY A 274 -15.67 -4.18 -2.16
C GLY A 274 -15.79 -3.21 -3.34
N ILE A 275 -14.72 -3.06 -4.11
CA ILE A 275 -14.65 -2.15 -5.26
C ILE A 275 -15.24 -2.79 -6.52
N GLN A 276 -16.02 -2.01 -7.27
CA GLN A 276 -16.47 -2.34 -8.61
C GLN A 276 -16.05 -1.22 -9.57
N PHE A 277 -15.30 -1.57 -10.61
CA PHE A 277 -14.87 -0.68 -11.68
C PHE A 277 -15.93 -0.55 -12.77
#